data_AF-Q4RAL4-F1
#
_entry.id   AF-Q4RAL4-F1
#
_cell.length_a   1.000
_cell.length_b   1.000
_cell.length_c   1.000
_cell.angle_alpha   90.00
_cell.angle_beta   90.00
_cell.angle_gamma   90.00
#
_symmetry.space_group_name_H-M   'P 1'
#
loop_
_entity.id
_entity.type
_entity.pdbx_description
1 polymer ?
#
loop_
_entity_poly.entity_id
_entity_poly.type
_entity_poly.pdbx_seq_one_letter_code
_entity_poly.pdbx_strand_id
1 'polypeptide(L)'
;VASCPAACDCPAETPVCPPGVSLVPDGCGCCKVCAAQLNQDCSSARPCDHHKGLECNYGNDVTVAWGICRARSDGRTCEYNGRIYQNGEAFRAGCKHQCSCIDGAVGARRCAPTSCRRPLAPARTHT
;
A
#
# COMPACT_ATOMS: atom_id res chain seq x y z
N VAL A 1 3.62 -25.97 -9.09
CA VAL A 1 2.34 -25.30 -8.79
C VAL A 1 2.17 -25.27 -7.28
N ALA A 2 2.21 -24.10 -6.66
CA ALA A 2 1.88 -24.00 -5.23
C ALA A 2 0.41 -24.39 -5.08
N SER A 3 0.17 -25.55 -4.47
CA SER A 3 -1.18 -26.10 -4.34
C SER A 3 -1.91 -25.37 -3.22
N CYS A 4 -3.06 -24.77 -3.53
CA CYS A 4 -3.91 -24.19 -2.50
C CYS A 4 -4.51 -25.30 -1.63
N PRO A 5 -4.64 -25.10 -0.30
CA PRO A 5 -5.24 -26.09 0.58
C PRO A 5 -6.72 -26.28 0.23
N ALA A 6 -7.22 -27.51 0.39
CA ALA A 6 -8.63 -27.82 0.15
C ALA A 6 -9.58 -27.14 1.16
N ALA A 7 -9.06 -26.80 2.34
CA ALA A 7 -9.77 -26.04 3.38
C ALA A 7 -8.92 -24.84 3.81
N CYS A 8 -9.55 -23.68 3.94
CA CYS A 8 -8.91 -22.46 4.39
C CYS A 8 -8.88 -22.42 5.93
N ASP A 9 -7.71 -22.15 6.51
CA ASP A 9 -7.57 -21.90 7.96
C ASP A 9 -7.36 -20.39 8.19
N CYS A 10 -8.47 -19.65 8.22
CA CYS A 10 -8.45 -18.20 8.35
C CYS A 10 -8.74 -17.75 9.79
N PRO A 11 -8.16 -16.62 10.23
CA PRO A 11 -8.52 -16.03 11.51
C PRO A 11 -10.02 -15.71 11.54
N ALA A 12 -10.67 -15.99 12.67
CA ALA A 12 -12.11 -15.75 12.86
C ALA A 12 -12.48 -14.26 12.76
N GLU A 13 -11.57 -13.38 13.18
CA GLU A 13 -11.73 -11.93 13.07
C GLU A 13 -11.07 -11.40 11.79
N THR A 14 -11.80 -10.56 11.07
CA THR A 14 -11.27 -9.89 9.88
C THR A 14 -10.21 -8.86 10.28
N PRO A 15 -9.03 -8.85 9.65
CA PRO A 15 -7.98 -7.92 10.02
C PRO A 15 -8.35 -6.47 9.69
N VAL A 16 -7.99 -5.55 10.58
CA VAL A 16 -8.17 -4.11 10.37
C VAL A 16 -6.91 -3.55 9.71
N CYS A 17 -7.05 -3.12 8.46
CA CYS A 17 -5.93 -2.59 7.69
C CYS A 17 -5.65 -1.11 7.97
N PRO A 18 -4.39 -0.66 7.84
CA PRO A 18 -4.04 0.75 7.95
C PRO A 18 -4.86 1.63 6.97
N PRO A 19 -5.04 2.93 7.27
CA PRO A 19 -5.76 3.83 6.38
C PRO A 19 -5.17 3.84 4.97
N GLY A 20 -6.04 3.63 3.98
CA GLY A 20 -5.65 3.59 2.58
C GLY A 20 -5.02 2.29 2.13
N VAL A 21 -4.99 1.23 2.94
CA VAL A 21 -4.62 -0.13 2.53
C VAL A 21 -5.89 -0.95 2.30
N SER A 22 -6.01 -1.58 1.13
CA SER A 22 -7.17 -2.43 0.83
C SER A 22 -7.12 -3.76 1.60
N LEU A 23 -8.30 -4.25 1.98
CA LEU A 23 -8.50 -5.62 2.43
C LEU A 23 -8.76 -6.50 1.20
N VAL A 24 -7.85 -7.41 0.89
CA VAL A 24 -7.87 -8.25 -0.31
C VAL A 24 -7.80 -9.73 0.07
N PRO A 25 -8.34 -10.66 -0.74
CA PRO A 25 -8.09 -12.08 -0.52
C PRO A 25 -6.60 -12.40 -0.74
N ASP A 26 -6.10 -13.43 -0.05
CA ASP A 26 -4.81 -14.05 -0.36
C ASP A 26 -4.77 -14.64 -1.79
N GLY A 27 -3.60 -15.11 -2.23
CA GLY A 27 -3.38 -15.69 -3.56
C GLY A 27 -4.17 -16.97 -3.83
N CYS A 28 -4.76 -17.60 -2.81
CA CYS A 28 -5.66 -18.74 -2.95
C CYS A 28 -7.14 -18.34 -2.91
N GLY A 29 -7.47 -17.07 -2.68
CA GLY A 29 -8.84 -16.61 -2.54
C GLY A 29 -9.48 -16.93 -1.18
N CYS A 30 -8.70 -17.43 -0.22
CA CYS A 30 -9.19 -17.97 1.05
C CYS A 30 -9.40 -16.85 2.08
N CYS A 31 -8.30 -16.31 2.61
CA CYS A 31 -8.35 -15.41 3.76
C CYS A 31 -8.27 -13.96 3.33
N LYS A 32 -8.97 -13.08 4.06
CA LYS A 32 -8.84 -11.63 3.89
C LYS A 32 -7.58 -11.16 4.61
N VAL A 33 -6.70 -10.50 3.87
CA VAL A 33 -5.43 -9.97 4.34
C VAL A 33 -5.27 -8.52 3.91
N CYS A 34 -4.43 -7.78 4.61
CA CYS A 34 -4.09 -6.42 4.20
C CYS A 34 -3.14 -6.45 3.00
N ALA A 35 -3.52 -5.74 1.95
CA ALA A 35 -2.76 -5.73 0.72
C ALA A 35 -1.38 -5.08 0.90
N ALA A 36 -0.35 -5.72 0.34
CA ALA A 36 0.97 -5.10 0.22
C ALA A 36 0.91 -3.88 -0.71
N GLN A 37 1.58 -2.80 -0.31
CA GLN A 37 1.58 -1.50 -1.00
C GLN A 37 2.82 -1.34 -1.89
N LEU A 38 2.87 -0.26 -2.67
CA LEU A 38 3.95 0.00 -3.61
C LEU A 38 5.33 -0.11 -2.93
N ASN A 39 6.25 -0.83 -3.57
CA ASN A 39 7.60 -1.13 -3.10
C ASN A 39 7.71 -1.99 -1.82
N GLN A 40 6.63 -2.61 -1.36
CA GLN A 40 6.66 -3.59 -0.26
C GLN A 40 6.88 -5.02 -0.79
N ASP A 41 7.34 -5.90 0.10
CA ASP A 41 7.41 -7.33 -0.17
C ASP A 41 6.00 -7.92 -0.33
N CYS A 42 5.85 -8.79 -1.33
CA CYS A 42 4.62 -9.50 -1.65
C CYS A 42 4.88 -10.99 -1.84
N SER A 43 3.84 -11.77 -1.59
CA SER A 43 3.83 -13.22 -1.78
C SER A 43 2.40 -13.68 -2.03
N SER A 44 2.19 -14.98 -2.23
CA SER A 44 0.83 -15.55 -2.28
C SER A 44 0.05 -15.28 -1.00
N ALA A 45 0.68 -15.31 0.17
CA ALA A 45 0.03 -15.02 1.45
C ALA A 45 -0.23 -13.52 1.67
N ARG A 46 0.56 -12.65 1.04
CA ARG A 46 0.43 -11.19 1.16
C ARG A 46 0.46 -10.52 -0.22
N PRO A 47 -0.66 -10.58 -0.97
CA PRO A 47 -0.72 -10.05 -2.33
C PRO A 47 -0.75 -8.52 -2.36
N CYS A 48 -0.39 -7.96 -3.51
CA CYS A 48 -0.39 -6.51 -3.73
C CYS A 48 -1.80 -5.94 -3.86
N ASP A 49 -1.92 -4.62 -3.61
CA ASP A 49 -3.17 -3.88 -3.70
C ASP A 49 -3.60 -3.65 -5.15
N HIS A 50 -4.37 -4.58 -5.70
CA HIS A 50 -4.87 -4.50 -7.07
C HIS A 50 -5.84 -3.34 -7.29
N HIS A 51 -6.54 -2.85 -6.25
CA HIS A 51 -7.36 -1.63 -6.35
C HIS A 51 -6.52 -0.37 -6.60
N LYS A 52 -5.22 -0.44 -6.32
CA LYS A 52 -4.25 0.61 -6.60
C LYS A 52 -3.42 0.35 -7.86
N GLY A 53 -3.82 -0.63 -8.67
CA GLY A 53 -3.06 -1.00 -9.85
C GLY A 53 -1.66 -1.52 -9.53
N LEU A 54 -1.50 -2.26 -8.41
CA LEU A 54 -0.24 -2.89 -8.05
C LEU A 54 -0.20 -4.37 -8.47
N GLU A 55 0.98 -4.84 -8.86
CA GLU A 55 1.28 -6.22 -9.23
C GLU A 55 2.58 -6.70 -8.57
N CYS A 56 2.62 -7.97 -8.19
CA CYS A 56 3.80 -8.55 -7.55
C CYS A 56 4.84 -8.91 -8.61
N ASN A 57 5.99 -8.23 -8.59
CA ASN A 57 7.11 -8.51 -9.46
C ASN A 57 8.10 -9.45 -8.75
N TYR A 58 8.25 -10.68 -9.25
CA TYR A 58 9.16 -11.71 -8.71
C TYR A 58 10.58 -11.61 -9.27
N GLY A 59 10.91 -10.56 -10.01
CA GLY A 59 12.19 -10.44 -10.70
C GLY A 59 12.37 -11.52 -11.76
N ASN A 60 13.60 -12.04 -11.88
CA ASN A 60 13.98 -13.02 -12.89
C ASN A 60 14.05 -14.46 -12.37
N ASP A 61 13.65 -14.67 -11.11
CA ASP A 61 13.75 -15.96 -10.45
C ASP A 61 12.36 -16.40 -9.96
N VAL A 62 11.71 -17.21 -10.80
CA VAL A 62 10.36 -17.73 -10.58
C VAL A 62 10.31 -18.76 -9.46
N THR A 63 11.48 -19.18 -8.92
CA THR A 63 11.56 -20.09 -7.77
C THR A 63 11.39 -19.37 -6.43
N VAL A 64 11.48 -18.03 -6.44
CA VAL A 64 11.39 -17.21 -5.23
C VAL A 64 9.92 -17.04 -4.83
N ALA A 65 9.60 -17.44 -3.60
CA ALA A 65 8.24 -17.37 -3.05
C ALA A 65 7.75 -15.94 -2.76
N TRP A 66 8.61 -14.94 -2.93
CA TRP A 66 8.35 -13.53 -2.62
C TRP A 66 8.86 -12.63 -3.74
N GLY A 67 8.24 -11.45 -3.86
CA GLY A 67 8.57 -10.42 -4.84
C GLY A 67 8.35 -9.03 -4.25
N ILE A 68 8.29 -8.02 -5.11
CA ILE A 68 8.05 -6.62 -4.71
C ILE A 68 6.84 -6.06 -5.47
N CYS A 69 5.93 -5.39 -4.76
CA CYS A 69 4.80 -4.73 -5.39
C CYS A 69 5.25 -3.55 -6.25
N ARG A 70 4.90 -3.59 -7.53
CA ARG A 70 5.16 -2.52 -8.51
C ARG A 70 3.86 -2.02 -9.10
N ALA A 71 3.88 -0.79 -9.57
CA ALA A 71 2.81 -0.25 -10.39
C ALA A 71 2.67 -1.08 -11.67
N ARG A 72 1.44 -1.40 -12.06
CA ARG A 72 1.19 -1.98 -13.38
C ARG A 72 1.61 -0.99 -14.45
N SER A 73 2.16 -1.50 -15.54
CA SER A 73 2.71 -0.70 -16.64
C SER A 73 1.66 0.05 -17.46
N ASP A 74 0.40 -0.36 -17.38
CA ASP A 74 -0.76 0.30 -18.00
C ASP A 74 -1.31 1.47 -17.16
N GLY A 75 -0.86 1.61 -15.91
CA GLY A 75 -1.28 2.70 -15.02
C GLY A 75 -0.66 4.06 -15.38
N ARG A 76 -1.48 5.11 -15.36
CA ARG A 76 -1.01 6.49 -15.59
C ARG A 76 -0.35 7.09 -14.34
N THR A 77 0.75 7.82 -14.53
CA THR A 77 1.41 8.58 -13.47
C THR A 77 0.60 9.84 -13.12
N CYS A 78 0.81 10.35 -11.91
CA CYS A 78 0.19 11.60 -11.45
C CYS A 78 1.25 12.68 -11.28
N GLU A 79 0.90 13.93 -11.54
CA GLU A 79 1.71 15.09 -11.17
C GLU A 79 1.04 15.84 -10.01
N TYR A 80 1.80 16.09 -8.94
CA TYR A 80 1.33 16.88 -7.81
C TYR A 80 2.47 17.76 -7.26
N ASN A 81 2.24 19.07 -7.20
CA ASN A 81 3.24 20.08 -6.79
C ASN A 81 4.59 19.94 -7.53
N GLY A 82 4.55 19.72 -8.86
CA GLY A 82 5.74 19.56 -9.70
C GLY A 82 6.53 18.27 -9.47
N ARG A 83 5.96 17.29 -8.74
CA ARG A 83 6.53 15.95 -8.57
C ARG A 83 5.66 14.92 -9.28
N ILE A 84 6.32 13.96 -9.92
CA ILE A 84 5.67 12.84 -10.60
C ILE A 84 5.61 11.65 -9.64
N TYR A 85 4.42 11.06 -9.52
CA TYR A 85 4.11 9.91 -8.67
C TYR A 85 3.66 8.73 -9.54
N GLN A 86 4.10 7.53 -9.21
CA GLN A 86 3.72 6.30 -9.91
C GLN A 86 2.29 5.88 -9.57
N ASN A 87 1.68 5.09 -10.45
CA ASN A 87 0.37 4.50 -10.15
C ASN A 87 0.45 3.63 -8.88
N GLY A 88 -0.52 3.78 -8.00
CA GLY A 88 -0.56 3.15 -6.68
C GLY A 88 0.40 3.73 -5.64
N GLU A 89 1.16 4.77 -5.97
CA GLU A 89 2.03 5.44 -5.02
C GLU A 89 1.23 6.25 -4.00
N ALA A 90 1.54 6.07 -2.72
CA ALA A 90 0.99 6.85 -1.63
C ALA A 90 2.01 7.87 -1.13
N PHE A 91 1.58 9.12 -0.96
CA PHE A 91 2.45 10.21 -0.51
C PHE A 91 1.74 11.14 0.47
N ARG A 92 2.50 11.94 1.22
CA ARG A 92 1.95 12.91 2.18
C ARG A 92 1.96 14.31 1.58
N ALA A 93 0.79 14.94 1.51
CA ALA A 93 0.66 16.36 1.18
C ALA A 93 0.63 17.17 2.49
N GLY A 94 1.81 17.40 3.06
CA GLY A 94 1.95 17.92 4.41
C GLY A 94 1.57 16.89 5.48
N CYS A 95 1.30 17.32 6.71
CA CYS A 95 0.96 16.39 7.80
C CYS A 95 -0.52 15.97 7.81
N LYS A 96 -1.41 16.77 7.19
CA LYS A 96 -2.87 16.65 7.31
C LYS A 96 -3.52 15.76 6.25
N HIS A 97 -2.82 15.50 5.15
CA HIS A 97 -3.38 14.79 4.02
C HIS A 97 -2.46 13.66 3.56
N GLN A 98 -3.04 12.49 3.38
CA GLN A 98 -2.41 11.35 2.74
C GLN A 98 -3.05 11.20 1.37
N CYS A 99 -2.24 11.29 0.33
CA CYS A 99 -2.65 11.20 -1.06
C CYS A 99 -2.25 9.84 -1.65
N SER A 100 -2.96 9.43 -2.69
CA SER A 100 -2.60 8.28 -3.51
C SER A 100 -2.82 8.62 -4.98
N CYS A 101 -1.86 8.22 -5.82
CA CYS A 101 -1.99 8.28 -7.27
C CYS A 101 -2.67 7.01 -7.77
N ILE A 102 -3.78 7.14 -8.49
CA ILE A 102 -4.54 6.02 -9.05
C ILE A 102 -4.92 6.38 -10.49
N ASP A 103 -4.28 5.74 -11.46
CA ASP A 103 -4.47 5.92 -12.89
C ASP A 103 -4.53 7.39 -13.31
N GLY A 104 -3.52 8.16 -12.90
CA GLY A 104 -3.39 9.59 -13.20
C GLY A 104 -4.32 10.51 -12.39
N ALA A 105 -5.12 9.98 -11.47
CA ALA A 105 -5.93 10.75 -10.54
C ALA A 105 -5.31 10.76 -9.14
N VAL A 106 -5.22 11.94 -8.52
CA VAL A 106 -4.74 12.09 -7.13
C VAL A 106 -5.94 12.10 -6.18
N GLY A 107 -6.07 11.06 -5.37
CA GLY A 107 -7.07 10.99 -4.30
C GLY A 107 -6.45 11.37 -2.95
N ALA A 108 -7.01 12.35 -2.24
CA ALA A 108 -6.55 12.78 -0.92
C ALA A 108 -7.52 12.35 0.19
N ARG A 109 -6.99 11.71 1.23
CA ARG A 109 -7.70 11.42 2.47
C ARG A 109 -7.16 12.32 3.58
N ARG A 110 -8.05 12.83 4.44
CA ARG A 110 -7.63 13.53 5.66
C ARG A 110 -6.99 12.54 6.63
N CYS A 111 -5.80 12.89 7.11
CA CYS A 111 -5.15 12.17 8.20
C CYS A 111 -5.86 12.48 9.54
N ALA A 112 -5.81 11.54 10.47
CA ALA A 112 -6.28 11.77 11.84
C ALA A 112 -5.44 12.88 12.53
N PRO A 113 -6.02 13.68 13.42
CA PRO A 113 -5.33 14.83 14.04
C PRO A 113 -4.07 14.44 14.83
N THR A 114 -3.98 13.21 15.33
CA THR A 114 -2.82 12.68 16.06
C THR A 114 -1.55 12.55 15.20
N SER A 115 -1.66 12.44 13.86
CA SER A 115 -0.50 12.34 12.97
C SER A 115 0.15 13.69 12.63
N CYS A 116 -0.50 14.81 13.01
CA CYS A 116 -0.01 16.18 12.88
C CYS A 116 0.40 16.76 14.25
N ARG A 117 1.08 15.99 15.11
CA ARG A 117 1.77 16.65 16.23
C ARG A 117 2.96 17.41 15.65
N ARG A 118 2.84 18.74 15.62
CA ARG A 118 3.92 19.68 15.29
C ARG A 118 5.18 19.25 16.07
N PRO A 119 6.38 19.19 15.47
CA PRO A 119 7.59 19.08 16.27
C PRO A 119 7.55 20.23 17.28
N LEU A 120 7.57 19.87 18.57
CA LEU A 120 7.68 20.84 19.65
C LEU A 120 9.01 21.57 19.40
N ALA A 121 8.93 22.81 18.93
CA ALA A 121 10.11 23.66 18.86
C ALA A 121 10.69 23.71 20.28
N PRO A 122 12.02 23.55 20.46
CA PRO A 122 12.63 23.74 21.76
C PRO A 122 12.27 25.15 22.23
N ALA A 123 11.80 25.26 23.47
CA ALA A 123 11.48 26.53 24.11
C ALA A 123 12.74 27.41 24.04
N ARG A 124 12.68 28.49 23.26
CA ARG A 124 13.68 29.55 23.34
C ARG A 124 13.51 30.21 24.70
N THR A 125 14.32 29.81 25.68
CA THR A 125 14.56 30.60 26.88
C THR A 125 15.30 31.86 26.44
N HIS A 126 14.60 32.99 26.43
CA HIS A 126 15.25 34.30 26.43
C HIS A 126 15.80 34.52 27.83
N THR A 127 17.12 34.63 27.94
CA THR A 127 17.81 35.20 29.11
C THR A 127 18.20 36.63 28.76
#